data_AF-A0A834J335-F1
#
_entry.id   AF-A0A834J335-F1
#
_cell.length_a   1.000
_cell.length_b   1.000
_cell.length_c   1.000
_cell.angle_alpha   90.00
_cell.angle_beta   90.00
_cell.angle_gamma   90.00
#
_symmetry.space_group_name_H-M   'P 1'
#
loop_
_entity.id
_entity.type
_entity.pdbx_description
1 polymer ?
#
loop_
_entity_poly.entity_id
_entity_poly.type
_entity_poly.pdbx_seq_one_letter_code
_entity_poly.pdbx_strand_id
1 'polypeptide(L)' 'MSTEYDLPRKEHIDVAFYAHDNAFFTAARFEVTIHERLQKQLDNAVKWFKFWRLQINPLKTQAIIFHKKRYALRVATPQ' A
#
# COMPACT_ATOMS: atom_id res chain seq x y z
N MET A 1 24.76 -9.70 3.64
CA MET A 1 23.56 -10.54 3.43
C MET A 1 22.62 -10.26 4.58
N SER A 2 21.51 -9.55 4.33
CA SER A 2 20.45 -9.29 5.32
C SER A 2 19.23 -10.08 4.87
N THR A 3 18.99 -11.20 5.55
CA THR A 3 17.95 -12.20 5.25
C THR A 3 16.68 -11.92 6.04
N GLU A 4 16.04 -10.77 5.79
CA GLU A 4 14.79 -10.40 6.51
C GLU A 4 13.65 -9.95 5.60
N TYR A 5 13.81 -9.91 4.27
CA TYR A 5 12.76 -9.45 3.36
C TYR A 5 12.61 -10.34 2.13
N ASP A 6 12.04 -11.54 2.30
CA ASP A 6 11.74 -12.43 1.17
C ASP A 6 10.49 -12.02 0.37
N LEU A 7 9.67 -11.09 0.90
CA LEU A 7 8.47 -10.62 0.19
C LEU A 7 8.87 -9.82 -1.06
N PRO A 8 8.29 -10.09 -2.25
CA PRO A 8 8.64 -9.38 -3.46
C PRO A 8 8.29 -7.89 -3.31
N ARG A 9 9.18 -7.01 -3.77
CA ARG A 9 8.98 -5.56 -3.77
C ARG A 9 9.15 -5.01 -5.18
N LYS A 10 8.13 -4.30 -5.68
CA LYS A 10 8.22 -3.55 -6.92
C LYS A 10 8.73 -2.12 -6.68
N GLU A 11 9.26 -1.51 -7.73
CA GLU A 11 9.70 -0.11 -7.68
C GLU A 11 8.56 0.82 -7.27
N HIS A 12 8.89 1.87 -6.51
CA HIS A 12 7.95 2.86 -5.98
C HIS A 12 6.89 2.31 -5.01
N ILE A 13 7.16 1.14 -4.42
CA ILE A 13 6.30 0.52 -3.42
C ILE A 13 7.14 0.16 -2.21
N ASP A 14 6.63 0.50 -1.06
CA ASP A 14 7.21 0.18 0.22
C ASP A 14 6.37 -0.89 0.92
N VAL A 15 7.04 -1.65 1.78
CA VAL A 15 6.42 -2.74 2.54
C VAL A 15 6.71 -2.50 4.01
N ALA A 16 5.66 -2.49 4.82
CA ALA A 16 5.76 -2.47 6.27
C ALA A 16 5.36 -3.85 6.82
N PHE A 17 6.10 -4.30 7.82
CA PHE A 17 5.91 -5.58 8.49
C PHE A 17 5.67 -5.34 9.98
N TYR A 18 4.66 -6.00 10.53
CA TYR A 18 4.42 -6.05 11.96
C TYR A 18 3.91 -7.45 12.34
N ALA A 19 4.77 -8.27 12.94
CA ALA A 19 4.48 -9.67 13.24
C ALA A 19 3.94 -10.43 12.00
N HIS A 20 2.65 -10.77 11.98
CA HIS A 20 2.00 -11.47 10.87
C HIS A 20 1.32 -10.53 9.86
N ASP A 21 1.22 -9.24 10.20
CA ASP A 21 0.56 -8.23 9.39
C ASP A 21 1.56 -7.55 8.46
N ASN A 22 1.18 -7.46 7.19
CA ASN A 22 1.98 -6.84 6.15
C ASN A 22 1.15 -5.75 5.47
N ALA A 23 1.76 -4.61 5.18
CA ALA A 23 1.12 -3.51 4.46
C ALA A 23 1.95 -3.08 3.25
N PHE A 24 1.30 -2.94 2.11
CA PHE A 24 1.87 -2.34 0.90
C PHE A 24 1.41 -0.90 0.78
N PHE A 25 2.34 0.02 0.57
CA PHE A 25 2.00 1.43 0.42
C PHE A 25 2.82 2.10 -0.68
N THR A 26 2.20 3.12 -1.29
CA THR A 26 2.80 3.95 -2.33
C THR A 26 2.18 5.33 -2.26
N ALA A 27 2.89 6.33 -2.78
CA ALA A 27 2.37 7.68 -2.95
C ALA A 27 2.54 8.12 -4.41
N ALA A 28 1.50 8.74 -4.95
CA ALA A 28 1.54 9.37 -6.26
C ALA A 28 0.56 10.57 -6.30
N ARG A 29 0.72 11.41 -7.32
CA ARG A 29 -0.18 12.55 -7.56
C ARG A 29 -1.57 12.11 -8.04
N PHE A 30 -1.63 11.02 -8.80
CA PHE A 30 -2.85 10.54 -9.43
C PHE A 30 -3.26 9.19 -8.83
N GLU A 31 -4.54 9.07 -8.49
CA GLU A 31 -5.13 7.86 -7.90
C GLU A 31 -4.97 6.64 -8.81
N VAL A 32 -5.11 6.82 -10.13
CA VAL A 32 -4.89 5.75 -11.13
C VAL A 32 -3.50 5.13 -10.98
N THR A 33 -2.46 5.96 -10.79
CA THR A 33 -1.09 5.47 -10.58
C THR A 33 -0.95 4.69 -9.27
N ILE A 34 -1.66 5.11 -8.21
CA ILE A 34 -1.68 4.39 -6.92
C ILE A 34 -2.32 3.01 -7.12
N HIS A 35 -3.46 2.95 -7.81
CA HIS A 35 -4.19 1.70 -8.07
C HIS A 35 -3.35 0.72 -8.88
N GLU A 36 -2.75 1.18 -9.99
CA GLU A 36 -1.92 0.32 -10.83
C GLU A 36 -0.70 -0.24 -10.10
N ARG A 37 -0.05 0.58 -9.27
CA ARG A 37 1.11 0.15 -8.47
C ARG A 37 0.70 -0.88 -7.43
N LEU A 38 -0.33 -0.59 -6.64
CA LEU A 38 -0.81 -1.50 -5.59
C LEU A 38 -1.32 -2.83 -6.18
N GLN A 39 -2.05 -2.81 -7.29
CA GLN A 39 -2.54 -4.03 -7.94
C GLN A 39 -1.37 -4.89 -8.43
N LYS A 40 -0.39 -4.30 -9.13
CA LYS A 40 0.80 -5.03 -9.59
C LYS A 40 1.60 -5.63 -8.44
N GLN A 41 1.70 -4.93 -7.31
CA GLN A 41 2.35 -5.47 -6.12
C GLN A 41 1.55 -6.64 -5.53
N LEU A 42 0.24 -6.48 -5.40
CA LEU A 42 -0.64 -7.50 -4.88
C LEU A 42 -0.57 -8.77 -5.74
N ASP A 43 -0.57 -8.66 -7.06
CA ASP A 43 -0.46 -9.79 -7.98
C ASP A 43 0.85 -10.57 -7.79
N ASN A 44 1.96 -9.87 -7.53
CA ASN A 44 3.25 -10.53 -7.25
C ASN A 44 3.30 -11.14 -5.84
N ALA A 45 2.77 -10.42 -4.85
CA ALA A 45 2.68 -10.92 -3.48
C ALA A 45 1.81 -12.19 -3.42
N VAL A 46 0.68 -12.23 -4.11
CA VAL A 46 -0.19 -13.42 -4.21
C VAL A 46 0.55 -14.62 -4.80
N LYS A 47 1.37 -14.43 -5.84
CA LYS A 47 2.20 -15.51 -6.39
C LYS A 47 3.21 -16.03 -5.36
N TRP A 48 3.85 -15.13 -4.62
CA TRP A 48 4.79 -15.48 -3.56
C TRP A 48 4.08 -16.20 -2.40
N PHE A 49 2.95 -15.69 -1.92
CA PHE A 49 2.15 -16.35 -0.87
C PHE A 49 1.72 -17.75 -1.29
N LYS A 50 1.29 -17.94 -2.55
CA LYS A 50 0.98 -19.27 -3.09
C LYS A 50 2.18 -20.21 -3.10
N PHE A 51 3.36 -19.73 -3.50
CA PHE A 51 4.60 -20.52 -3.47
C PHE A 51 4.92 -21.02 -2.06
N TRP A 52 4.78 -20.14 -1.07
CA TRP A 52 5.00 -20.45 0.35
C TRP A 52 3.81 -21.09 1.06
N ARG A 53 2.71 -21.38 0.33
CA ARG A 53 1.47 -21.95 0.87
C ARG A 53 0.85 -21.12 2.01
N LEU A 54 1.05 -19.80 1.97
CA LEU A 54 0.47 -18.85 2.91
C LEU A 54 -0.94 -18.47 2.46
N GLN A 55 -1.90 -18.55 3.38
CA GLN A 55 -3.28 -18.15 3.12
C GLN A 55 -3.47 -16.67 3.46
N ILE A 56 -3.92 -15.90 2.47
CA ILE A 56 -4.36 -14.52 2.69
C ILE A 56 -5.78 -14.56 3.25
N ASN A 57 -6.06 -13.74 4.26
CA ASN A 57 -7.42 -13.56 4.77
C ASN A 57 -8.08 -12.36 4.08
N PRO A 58 -8.88 -12.56 3.01
CA PRO A 58 -9.49 -11.44 2.29
C PRO A 58 -10.47 -10.63 3.14
N LEU A 59 -11.01 -11.20 4.23
CA LEU A 59 -11.91 -10.48 5.14
C LEU A 59 -11.17 -9.48 6.05
N LYS A 60 -9.86 -9.70 6.26
CA LYS A 60 -8.99 -8.78 7.02
C LYS A 60 -8.16 -7.85 6.12
N THR A 61 -8.01 -8.20 4.85
CA THR A 61 -7.28 -7.38 3.89
C THR A 61 -8.12 -6.19 3.45
N GLN A 62 -7.55 -4.99 3.58
CA GLN A 62 -8.22 -3.74 3.21
C GLN A 62 -7.29 -2.83 2.40
N ALA A 63 -7.87 -2.08 1.45
CA ALA A 63 -7.21 -1.02 0.73
C ALA A 63 -7.67 0.34 1.27
N ILE A 64 -6.73 1.18 1.68
CA ILE A 64 -7.02 2.51 2.23
C ILE A 64 -6.26 3.56 1.41
N ILE A 65 -6.98 4.58 0.95
CA ILE A 65 -6.41 5.68 0.17
C ILE A 65 -6.54 6.98 0.95
N PHE A 66 -5.42 7.64 1.17
CA PHE A 66 -5.37 8.95 1.83
C PHE A 66 -5.22 10.06 0.79
N HIS A 67 -6.10 11.04 0.87
CA HIS A 67 -6.05 12.25 0.04
C HIS A 67 -5.53 13.42 0.87
N LYS A 68 -4.55 14.16 0.34
CA LYS A 68 -4.12 15.42 0.93
C LYS A 68 -5.18 16.51 0.63
N LYS A 69 -6.23 16.60 1.45
CA LYS A 69 -7.14 17.76 1.40
C LYS A 69 -6.38 18.99 1.88
N ARG A 70 -6.22 20.00 1.00
CA ARG A 70 -5.85 21.34 1.45
C ARG A 70 -7.08 21.95 2.09
N TYR A 71 -7.11 22.00 3.42
CA TYR A 71 -8.01 22.92 4.10
C TYR A 71 -7.52 24.33 3.77
N ALA A 72 -8.16 24.99 2.81
CA ALA A 72 -8.02 26.43 2.69
C ALA A 72 -8.59 27.00 3.99
N LEU A 73 -7.74 27.57 4.83
CA LEU A 73 -8.19 28.40 5.93
C LEU A 73 -9.04 29.51 5.28
N ARG A 74 -10.36 29.38 5.37
CA ARG A 74 -11.27 30.49 5.03
C ARG A 74 -11.04 31.50 6.14
N VAL A 75 -10.10 32.42 5.92
CA VAL A 75 -10.05 33.64 6.71
C VAL A 75 -11.38 34.34 6.41
N ALA A 76 -12.31 34.27 7.35
CA ALA A 76 -13.55 35.03 7.26
C ALA A 76 -13.15 36.51 7.33
N THR A 77 -13.20 37.20 6.19
CA THR A 77 -13.06 38.65 6.13
C THR A 77 -14.29 39.26 6.81
N PRO A 78 -14.15 40.03 7.90
CA PRO A 78 -15.28 40.77 8.47
C PRO A 78 -15.73 41.84 7.47
N GLN A 79 -17.06 42.04 7.37
CA GLN A 79 -17.68 43.11 6.59
C GLN A 79 -17.44 44.47 7.24
#